data_AF-A0A1F1CD98-F1
#
_entry.id   AF-A0A1F1CD98-F1
#
_cell.length_a   1.000
_cell.length_b   1.000
_cell.length_c   1.000
_cell.angle_alpha   90.00
_cell.angle_beta   90.00
_cell.angle_gamma   90.00
#
_symmetry.space_group_name_H-M   'P 1'
#
loop_
_entity.id
_entity.type
_entity.pdbx_description
1 polymer ?
#
loop_
_entity_poly.entity_id
_entity_poly.type
_entity_poly.pdbx_seq_one_letter_code
_entity_poly.pdbx_strand_id
1 'polypeptide(L)' 'MKLETLVKTRNAYQKRLEDEKLFISLCNQIGKQNATANKEWMKRKVRDLDKEIEEYEQKSITDC' A
#
# COMPACT_ATOMS: atom_id res chain seq x y z
N MET A 1 3.72 9.33 12.19
CA MET A 1 4.76 9.10 11.16
C MET A 1 5.05 10.42 10.44
N LYS A 2 6.21 10.59 9.80
CA LYS A 2 6.46 11.72 8.89
C LYS A 2 5.79 11.46 7.54
N LEU A 3 5.31 12.49 6.85
CA LEU A 3 4.66 12.39 5.54
C LEU A 3 5.50 11.59 4.52
N GLU A 4 6.81 11.85 4.47
CA GLU A 4 7.72 11.10 3.58
C GLU A 4 7.69 9.59 3.83
N THR A 5 7.53 9.15 5.08
CA THR A 5 7.46 7.73 5.43
C THR A 5 6.15 7.11 4.93
N LEU A 6 5.04 7.83 5.06
CA LEU A 6 3.73 7.39 4.56
C LEU A 6 3.77 7.22 3.04
N VAL A 7 4.26 8.24 2.32
CA VAL A 7 4.39 8.22 0.86
C VAL A 7 5.30 7.09 0.38
N LYS A 8 6.48 6.94 0.99
CA LYS A 8 7.42 5.85 0.65
C LYS A 8 6.79 4.47 0.85
N THR A 9 6.07 4.28 1.95
CA THR A 9 5.41 3.02 2.27
C THR A 9 4.28 2.71 1.28
N ARG A 10 3.45 3.71 0.96
CA ARG A 10 2.35 3.59 -0.01
C ARG A 10 2.89 3.20 -1.39
N ASN A 11 3.93 3.89 -1.85
CA ASN A 11 4.57 3.61 -3.14
C ASN A 11 5.19 2.20 -3.19
N ALA A 12 5.76 1.71 -2.09
CA ALA A 12 6.30 0.35 -2.03
C ALA A 12 5.21 -0.71 -2.18
N TYR A 13 4.05 -0.54 -1.54
CA TYR A 13 2.92 -1.46 -1.72
C TYR A 13 2.31 -1.35 -3.12
N GLN A 14 2.16 -0.14 -3.65
CA GLN A 14 1.67 0.10 -5.00
C GLN A 14 2.55 -0.61 -6.05
N LYS A 15 3.87 -0.44 -5.96
CA LYS A 15 4.83 -1.11 -6.86
C LYS A 15 4.73 -2.64 -6.80
N ARG A 16 4.52 -3.21 -5.60
CA ARG A 16 4.30 -4.66 -5.44
C ARG A 16 2.99 -5.14 -6.03
N LEU A 17 1.95 -4.31 -6.02
CA LEU A 17 0.66 -4.64 -6.63
C LEU A 17 0.70 -4.63 -8.16
N GLU A 18 1.55 -3.78 -8.74
CA GLU A 18 1.80 -3.66 -10.18
C GLU A 18 2.76 -4.74 -10.70
N ASP A 19 3.51 -5.41 -9.82
CA ASP A 19 4.39 -6.51 -10.20
C ASP A 19 3.63 -7.84 -10.34
N GLU A 20 3.19 -8.13 -11.57
CA GLU A 20 2.53 -9.39 -11.90
C GLU A 20 3.42 -10.62 -11.67
N LYS A 21 4.74 -10.50 -11.87
CA LYS A 21 5.67 -11.62 -11.65
C LYS A 21 5.75 -11.97 -10.17
N LEU A 22 5.74 -10.97 -9.30
CA LEU A 22 5.66 -11.16 -7.86
C LEU A 22 4.37 -11.90 -7.48
N PHE A 23 3.23 -11.53 -8.08
CA PHE A 23 1.97 -12.24 -7.80
C PHE A 23 2.00 -13.70 -8.25
N ILE A 24 2.53 -14.00 -9.44
CA ILE A 24 2.70 -15.38 -9.92
C ILE A 24 3.64 -16.16 -8.99
N SER A 25 4.77 -15.56 -8.58
CA SER A 25 5.70 -16.16 -7.63
C SER A 25 5.03 -16.48 -6.30
N LEU A 26 4.22 -15.57 -5.76
CA LEU A 26 3.45 -15.79 -4.53
C LEU A 26 2.42 -16.90 -4.71
N CYS A 27 1.73 -16.97 -5.85
CA CYS A 27 0.80 -18.08 -6.14
C CYS A 27 1.51 -19.44 -6.06
N ASN A 28 2.75 -19.52 -6.55
CA ASN A 28 3.54 -20.74 -6.52
C ASN A 28 4.10 -21.08 -5.13
N GLN A 29 4.41 -20.08 -4.30
CA GLN A 29 5.01 -20.28 -2.97
C GLN A 29 3.99 -20.56 -1.87
N ILE A 30 2.91 -19.78 -1.83
CA ILE A 30 1.93 -19.81 -0.72
C ILE A 30 0.54 -20.26 -1.18
N GLY A 31 0.37 -20.59 -2.47
CA GLY A 31 -0.90 -20.95 -3.06
C GLY A 31 -1.74 -19.75 -3.50
N LYS A 32 -2.54 -19.93 -4.54
CA LYS A 32 -3.35 -18.86 -5.17
C LYS A 32 -4.28 -18.14 -4.20
N GLN A 33 -4.93 -18.87 -3.27
CA GLN A 33 -5.84 -18.25 -2.29
C GLN A 33 -5.09 -17.29 -1.37
N ASN A 34 -3.97 -17.71 -0.79
CA ASN A 34 -3.18 -16.87 0.12
C ASN A 34 -2.52 -15.71 -0.63
N ALA A 35 -2.03 -15.93 -1.86
CA ALA A 35 -1.51 -14.86 -2.71
C ALA A 35 -2.58 -13.81 -3.03
N THR A 36 -3.82 -14.24 -3.30
CA THR A 36 -4.96 -13.35 -3.53
C THR A 36 -5.33 -12.56 -2.28
N ALA A 37 -5.41 -13.23 -1.11
CA ALA A 37 -5.65 -12.56 0.16
C ALA A 37 -4.58 -11.52 0.48
N ASN A 38 -3.31 -11.84 0.22
CA ASN A 38 -2.19 -10.91 0.38
C ASN A 38 -2.31 -9.70 -0.56
N LYS A 39 -2.69 -9.91 -1.83
CA LYS A 39 -2.95 -8.83 -2.80
C LYS A 39 -4.08 -7.92 -2.32
N GLU A 40 -5.19 -8.48 -1.85
CA GLU A 40 -6.32 -7.71 -1.32
C GLU A 40 -5.97 -6.96 -0.03
N TRP A 41 -5.15 -7.55 0.83
CA TRP A 41 -4.63 -6.87 2.02
C TRP A 41 -3.74 -5.68 1.64
N MET A 42 -2.84 -5.83 0.68
CA MET A 42 -2.00 -4.73 0.18
C MET A 42 -2.82 -3.59 -0.44
N LYS A 43 -3.88 -3.90 -1.20
CA LYS A 43 -4.81 -2.87 -1.71
C LYS A 43 -5.49 -2.07 -0.60
N ARG A 44 -5.89 -2.73 0.49
CA ARG A 44 -6.44 -2.03 1.66
C ARG A 44 -5.40 -1.12 2.29
N LYS A 45 -4.17 -1.60 2.46
CA LYS A 45 -3.08 -0.79 3.01
C LYS A 45 -2.74 0.45 2.18
N VAL A 46 -2.77 0.36 0.85
CA VAL A 46 -2.62 1.54 -0.01
C VAL A 46 -3.72 2.57 0.29
N ARG A 47 -4.99 2.15 0.33
CA ARG A 47 -6.11 3.07 0.62
C ARG A 47 -6.05 3.68 2.03
N ASP A 48 -5.64 2.90 3.02
CA ASP A 48 -5.47 3.41 4.39
C ASP A 48 -4.36 4.48 4.42
N LEU A 49 -3.25 4.23 3.73
CA LEU A 49 -2.14 5.18 3.62
C LEU A 49 -2.51 6.43 2.82
N ASP A 50 -3.31 6.31 1.77
CA ASP A 50 -3.80 7.47 1.00
C ASP A 50 -4.64 8.39 1.90
N LYS A 51 -5.52 7.82 2.74
CA LYS A 51 -6.28 8.60 3.74
C LYS A 51 -5.38 9.26 4.78
N GLU A 52 -4.41 8.53 5.33
CA GLU A 52 -3.47 9.09 6.30
C GLU A 52 -2.64 10.23 5.70
N ILE A 53 -2.28 10.14 4.41
CA ILE A 53 -1.59 11.20 3.67
C ILE A 53 -2.51 12.42 3.50
N GLU A 54 -3.74 12.22 3.04
CA GLU A 54 -4.73 13.30 2.88
C GLU A 54 -5.00 14.02 4.20
N GLU A 55 -5.20 13.28 5.30
CA GLU A 55 -5.40 13.85 6.63
C GLU A 55 -4.18 14.65 7.11
N TYR A 56 -2.97 14.19 6.78
CA TYR A 56 -1.73 14.89 7.13
C TYR A 56 -1.59 16.20 6.35
N GLU A 57 -1.89 16.17 5.04
CA GLU A 57 -1.88 17.34 4.17
C GLU A 57 -2.97 18.36 4.57
N GLN A 58 -4.13 17.89 5.01
CA GLN A 58 -5.19 18.79 5.45
C GLN A 58 -4.87 19.46 6.79
N LYS A 59 -4.27 18.73 7.74
CA LYS A 59 -3.81 19.32 9.02
C LYS A 59 -2.74 20.38 8.81
N SER A 60 -1.78 20.16 7.91
CA SER A 60 -0.73 21.15 7.63
C SER A 60 -1.26 22.45 7.02
N ILE A 61 -2.37 22.39 6.28
CA ILE A 61 -3.06 23.57 5.74
C ILE A 61 -3.84 24.31 6.83
N THR A 62 -4.41 23.59 7.80
CA THR A 62 -5.28 24.19 8.84
C THR A 62 -4.48 24.81 9.99
N ASP A 63 -3.22 24.41 10.16
CA ASP A 63 -2.30 24.96 11.18
C ASP A 63 -1.52 26.22 10.70
N CYS A 64 -1.85 26.77 9.51
CA CYS A 64 -1.36 28.05 8.98
C CYS A 64 -2.36 29.19 9.20
#